data_AF-A0A7Z0RSC1-F1
#
_entry.id   AF-A0A7Z0RSC1-F1
#
_cell.length_a   1.000
_cell.length_b   1.000
_cell.length_c   1.000
_cell.angle_alpha   90.00
_cell.angle_beta   90.00
_cell.angle_gamma   90.00
#
_symmetry.space_group_name_H-M   'P 1'
#
loop_
_entity.id
_entity.type
_entity.pdbx_description
1 polymer ?
#
loop_
_entity_poly.entity_id
_entity_poly.type
_entity_poly.pdbx_seq_one_letter_code
_entity_poly.pdbx_strand_id
1 'polypeptide(L)'
;MDNKEQKIIVINAISSFFSIGLLVGAFFVKDVQIRKYIIIAALISLIIQKIIDIAIIKQTRKASIVILVVIIILLIYFALFVK
;
A
#
# COMPACT_ATOMS: atom_id res chain seq x y z
N MET A 1 -3.73 12.22 -21.74
CA MET A 1 -3.40 10.99 -21.00
C MET A 1 -3.61 9.84 -21.96
N ASP A 2 -2.63 8.96 -22.08
CA ASP A 2 -2.75 7.78 -22.95
C ASP A 2 -3.76 6.79 -22.35
N ASN A 3 -4.42 6.00 -23.18
CA ASN A 3 -5.45 5.03 -22.75
C ASN A 3 -4.87 3.99 -21.76
N LYS A 4 -3.56 3.74 -21.85
CA LYS A 4 -2.80 2.92 -20.90
C LYS A 4 -2.69 3.58 -19.52
N GLU A 5 -2.34 4.85 -19.46
CA GLU A 5 -2.20 5.61 -18.20
C GLU A 5 -3.53 5.64 -17.43
N GLN A 6 -4.65 5.81 -18.14
CA GLN A 6 -5.99 5.80 -17.53
C GLN A 6 -6.34 4.43 -16.92
N LYS A 7 -6.10 3.33 -17.63
CA LYS A 7 -6.32 1.97 -17.09
C LYS A 7 -5.47 1.69 -15.86
N ILE A 8 -4.22 2.14 -15.88
CA ILE A 8 -3.29 1.96 -14.75
C ILE A 8 -3.79 2.75 -13.54
N ILE A 9 -4.25 3.99 -13.71
CA ILE A 9 -4.83 4.78 -12.62
C ILE A 9 -6.05 4.09 -12.01
N VAL A 10 -6.92 3.49 -12.83
CA VAL A 10 -8.10 2.75 -12.35
C VAL A 10 -7.69 1.50 -11.57
N ILE A 11 -6.77 0.69 -12.09
CA ILE A 11 -6.23 -0.49 -11.39
C ILE A 11 -5.57 -0.07 -10.06
N ASN A 12 -4.84 1.04 -10.08
CA ASN A 12 -4.19 1.60 -8.92
C ASN A 12 -5.21 2.02 -7.86
N ALA A 13 -6.28 2.72 -8.25
CA ALA A 13 -7.35 3.08 -7.33
C ALA A 13 -8.01 1.83 -6.71
N ILE A 14 -8.32 0.82 -7.52
CA ILE A 14 -8.91 -0.45 -7.04
C ILE A 14 -7.97 -1.15 -6.04
N SER A 15 -6.67 -1.23 -6.35
CA SER A 15 -5.65 -1.78 -5.44
C SER A 15 -5.60 -1.01 -4.12
N SER A 16 -5.68 0.33 -4.15
CA SER A 16 -5.72 1.13 -2.93
C SER A 16 -6.95 0.86 -2.08
N PHE A 17 -8.13 0.74 -2.70
CA PHE A 17 -9.36 0.36 -1.99
C PHE A 17 -9.21 -1.02 -1.34
N PHE A 18 -8.58 -1.97 -2.01
CA PHE A 18 -8.29 -3.28 -1.44
C PHE A 18 -7.34 -3.22 -0.25
N SER A 19 -6.23 -2.48 -0.35
CA SER A 19 -5.29 -2.32 0.76
C SER A 19 -5.92 -1.61 1.96
N ILE A 20 -6.74 -0.58 1.73
CA ILE A 20 -7.50 0.10 2.79
C ILE A 20 -8.50 -0.89 3.41
N GLY A 21 -9.18 -1.70 2.61
CA GLY A 21 -10.08 -2.75 3.08
C GLY A 21 -9.39 -3.76 3.98
N LEU A 22 -8.17 -4.19 3.65
CA LEU A 22 -7.36 -5.07 4.51
C LEU A 22 -6.99 -4.39 5.82
N LEU A 23 -6.57 -3.12 5.79
CA LEU A 23 -6.24 -2.37 7.02
C LEU A 23 -7.45 -2.18 7.92
N VAL A 24 -8.61 -1.80 7.35
CA VAL A 24 -9.87 -1.66 8.07
C VAL A 24 -10.33 -3.01 8.63
N GLY A 25 -10.25 -4.08 7.83
CA GLY A 25 -10.58 -5.44 8.26
C GLY A 25 -9.70 -5.90 9.42
N ALA A 26 -8.41 -5.54 9.41
CA ALA A 26 -7.47 -5.88 10.48
C ALA A 26 -7.87 -5.29 11.84
N PHE A 27 -8.57 -4.13 11.89
CA PHE A 27 -9.06 -3.57 13.16
C PHE A 27 -10.07 -4.47 13.87
N PHE A 28 -10.83 -5.28 13.14
CA PHE A 28 -11.82 -6.19 13.71
C PHE A 28 -11.23 -7.55 14.12
N VAL A 29 -9.96 -7.82 13.78
CA VAL A 29 -9.28 -9.06 14.13
C VAL A 29 -8.74 -8.96 15.55
N LYS A 30 -9.29 -9.82 16.43
CA LYS A 30 -8.93 -9.88 17.85
C LYS A 30 -7.56 -10.53 18.08
N ASP A 31 -7.22 -11.53 17.26
CA ASP A 31 -5.93 -12.20 17.34
C ASP A 31 -4.80 -11.27 16.89
N VAL A 32 -3.84 -11.04 17.78
CA VAL A 32 -2.75 -10.07 17.58
C VAL A 32 -1.82 -10.52 16.44
N GLN A 33 -1.55 -11.82 16.33
CA GLN A 33 -0.66 -12.37 15.30
C GLN A 33 -1.33 -12.28 13.93
N ILE A 34 -2.59 -12.71 13.82
CA ILE A 34 -3.34 -12.65 12.56
C ILE A 34 -3.51 -11.19 12.11
N ARG A 35 -3.85 -10.27 13.04
CA ARG A 35 -3.93 -8.84 12.74
C ARG A 35 -2.61 -8.30 12.21
N LYS A 36 -1.48 -8.65 12.83
CA LYS A 36 -0.15 -8.25 12.38
C LYS A 36 0.14 -8.74 10.96
N TYR A 37 -0.15 -10.01 10.65
CA TYR A 37 0.06 -10.55 9.30
C TYR A 37 -0.79 -9.84 8.24
N ILE A 38 -2.05 -9.52 8.55
CA ILE A 38 -2.94 -8.79 7.63
C ILE A 38 -2.39 -7.38 7.37
N ILE A 39 -1.95 -6.66 8.41
CA ILE A 39 -1.36 -5.32 8.26
C ILE A 39 -0.08 -5.38 7.41
N ILE A 40 0.80 -6.36 7.64
CA ILE A 40 2.02 -6.54 6.85
C ILE A 40 1.67 -6.83 5.38
N ALA A 41 0.70 -7.71 5.12
CA ALA A 41 0.25 -8.00 3.76
C ALA A 41 -0.32 -6.76 3.04
N ALA A 42 -1.10 -5.94 3.76
CA ALA A 42 -1.63 -4.69 3.24
C ALA A 42 -0.52 -3.68 2.91
N LEU A 43 0.49 -3.54 3.79
CA LEU A 43 1.63 -2.66 3.56
C LEU A 43 2.48 -3.11 2.36
N ILE A 44 2.72 -4.41 2.19
CA ILE A 44 3.42 -4.96 1.01
C ILE A 44 2.66 -4.65 -0.28
N SER A 45 1.33 -4.83 -0.27
CA SER A 45 0.48 -4.49 -1.41
C SER A 45 0.58 -3.01 -1.79
N LEU A 46 0.58 -2.10 -0.80
CA LEU A 46 0.77 -0.66 -1.03
C LEU A 46 2.15 -0.30 -1.60
N ILE A 47 3.20 -1.01 -1.18
CA ILE A 47 4.57 -0.84 -1.70
C ILE A 47 4.61 -1.17 -3.20
N ILE A 48 4.11 -2.34 -3.60
CA ILE A 48 4.07 -2.78 -5.00
C ILE A 48 3.30 -1.75 -5.83
N GLN A 49 2.16 -1.31 -5.32
CA GLN A 49 1.32 -0.33 -5.95
C GLN A 49 2.08 1.01 -6.18
N LYS A 50 2.78 1.53 -5.17
CA LYS A 50 3.53 2.79 -5.33
C LYS A 50 4.73 2.67 -6.25
N ILE A 51 5.38 1.51 -6.34
CA ILE A 51 6.43 1.29 -7.35
C ILE A 51 5.86 1.42 -8.77
N ILE A 52 4.69 0.84 -9.03
CA ILE A 52 3.99 0.94 -10.33
C ILE A 52 3.63 2.41 -10.64
N ASP A 53 3.07 3.14 -9.68
CA ASP A 53 2.77 4.58 -9.83
C ASP A 53 4.02 5.40 -10.17
N ILE A 54 5.14 5.17 -9.49
CA ILE A 54 6.41 5.90 -9.71
C ILE A 54 6.97 5.63 -11.10
N ALA A 55 6.80 4.42 -11.61
CA ALA A 55 7.30 4.04 -12.93
C ALA A 55 6.48 4.67 -14.06
N ILE A 56 5.18 4.85 -13.86
CA ILE A 56 4.24 5.18 -14.94
C ILE A 56 3.79 6.64 -14.86
N ILE A 57 3.42 7.14 -13.68
CA ILE A 57 2.79 8.45 -13.51
C ILE A 57 3.85 9.49 -13.13
N LYS A 58 4.41 10.16 -14.16
CA LYS A 58 5.48 11.15 -13.96
C LYS A 58 5.06 12.36 -13.11
N GLN A 59 3.80 12.77 -13.19
CA GLN A 59 3.28 13.95 -12.47
C GLN A 59 3.24 13.76 -10.95
N THR A 60 2.89 12.56 -10.47
CA THR A 60 2.76 12.27 -9.03
C THR A 60 4.03 11.64 -8.44
N ARG A 61 5.06 11.39 -9.27
CA ARG A 61 6.26 10.63 -8.91
C ARG A 61 6.93 11.08 -7.61
N LYS A 62 7.09 12.40 -7.41
CA LYS A 62 7.70 12.95 -6.19
C LYS A 62 6.88 12.60 -4.94
N ALA A 63 5.56 12.79 -4.99
CA ALA A 63 4.67 12.45 -3.89
C ALA A 63 4.65 10.93 -3.63
N SER A 64 4.60 10.11 -4.69
CA SER A 64 4.62 8.65 -4.57
C SER A 64 5.90 8.13 -3.93
N ILE A 65 7.07 8.72 -4.21
CA ILE A 65 8.33 8.37 -3.55
C ILE A 65 8.28 8.66 -2.05
N VAL A 66 7.76 9.84 -1.65
CA VAL A 66 7.63 10.19 -0.23
C VAL A 66 6.70 9.21 0.49
N ILE A 67 5.56 8.89 -0.11
CA ILE A 67 4.59 7.92 0.44
C ILE A 67 5.23 6.54 0.56
N LEU A 68 6.01 6.10 -0.44
CA LEU A 68 6.72 4.81 -0.41
C LEU A 68 7.67 4.72 0.79
N VAL A 69 8.43 5.78 1.07
CA VAL A 69 9.33 5.82 2.24
C VAL A 69 8.56 5.67 3.55
N VAL A 70 7.42 6.37 3.69
CA VAL A 70 6.56 6.26 4.88
C VAL A 70 6.03 4.83 5.05
N ILE A 71 5.57 4.19 3.97
CA ILE A 71 5.06 2.81 4.03
C ILE A 71 6.17 1.83 4.45
N ILE A 72 7.40 2.00 3.96
CA ILE A 72 8.54 1.17 4.36
C ILE A 72 8.84 1.31 5.85
N ILE A 73 8.83 2.54 6.38
CA ILE A 73 9.03 2.77 7.82
C ILE A 73 7.93 2.08 8.64
N LEU A 74 6.68 2.18 8.21
CA LEU A 74 5.55 1.49 8.85
C LEU A 74 5.70 -0.04 8.80
N LEU A 75 6.16 -0.59 7.68
CA LEU A 75 6.42 -2.02 7.54
C LEU A 75 7.50 -2.49 8.52
N ILE A 76 8.60 -1.76 8.63
CA ILE A 76 9.69 -2.04 9.58
C ILE A 76 9.15 -2.01 11.02
N TYR A 77 8.36 -0.99 11.36
CA TYR A 77 7.73 -0.87 12.68
C TYR A 77 6.84 -2.08 12.99
N PHE A 78 5.91 -2.43 12.11
CA PHE A 78 5.00 -3.55 12.32
C PHE A 78 5.71 -4.91 12.29
N ALA A 79 6.72 -5.09 11.46
CA ALA A 79 7.46 -6.35 11.37
C ALA A 79 8.31 -6.60 12.63
N LEU A 80 9.09 -5.61 13.07
CA LEU A 80 10.13 -5.77 14.08
C LEU A 80 9.70 -5.35 15.50
N PHE A 81 8.85 -4.33 15.64
CA PHE A 81 8.57 -3.73 16.95
C PHE A 81 7.22 -4.12 17.53
N VAL A 82 6.25 -4.49 16.69
CA VAL A 82 4.93 -4.97 17.16
C VAL A 82 5.02 -6.46 17.48
N LYS A 83 4.94 -6.82 18.77
CA LYS A 83 4.87 -8.20 19.27
C LYS A 83 3.43 -8.65 19.46
#